data_AF-A0A5N7D9U3-F1
#
_entry.id   AF-A0A5N7D9U3-F1
#
_cell.length_a   1.000
_cell.length_b   1.000
_cell.length_c   1.000
_cell.angle_alpha   90.00
_cell.angle_beta   90.00
_cell.angle_gamma   90.00
#
_symmetry.space_group_name_H-M   'P 1'
#
loop_
_entity.id
_entity.type
_entity.pdbx_description
1 polymer ?
#
loop_
_entity_poly.entity_id
_entity_poly.type
_entity_poly.pdbx_seq_one_letter_code
_entity_poly.pdbx_strand_id
1 'polypeptide(L)'
;MSNVFPRRNPPQTLELNGHKILATEVELLDPRRTVYRLKLKPGSYRYPIPEGATSIIIKQQKEDWEEEFKDEERAYNKLEALQGKVIPYFYGQGYFDGLPALILSDINGIPLSDLARNNDEVSEDLLKAYLEKVFKQFSRYGALYRDEKLDNFLLCVDKVMAVDLERVEFPDQFRPWHPLVNKGGPRSLMEDFEYTRNPRRKSSLLDFWISGNDTSASQLAS
;
A
#
# COMPACT_ATOMS: atom_id res chain seq x y z
N MET A 1 14.23 16.10 2.42
CA MET A 1 14.69 16.47 1.06
C MET A 1 13.61 16.05 0.10
N SER A 2 12.95 16.99 -0.56
CA SER A 2 11.94 16.71 -1.59
C SER A 2 12.62 16.07 -2.79
N ASN A 3 12.43 14.76 -2.99
CA ASN A 3 12.87 14.07 -4.20
C ASN A 3 12.02 14.57 -5.37
N VAL A 4 12.53 15.56 -6.10
CA VAL A 4 11.93 16.02 -7.36
C VAL A 4 12.32 15.01 -8.43
N PHE A 5 11.44 14.05 -8.70
CA PHE A 5 11.62 13.13 -9.81
C PHE A 5 11.44 13.85 -11.16
N PRO A 6 12.10 13.37 -12.23
CA PRO A 6 12.03 14.03 -13.53
C PRO A 6 10.59 14.05 -14.07
N ARG A 7 10.04 15.25 -14.28
CA ARG A 7 8.81 15.47 -15.03
C ARG A 7 9.09 15.24 -16.52
N ARG A 8 8.39 14.30 -17.15
CA ARG A 8 8.47 14.09 -18.60
C ARG A 8 7.42 14.93 -19.31
N ASN A 9 7.79 15.57 -20.43
CA ASN A 9 6.84 16.24 -21.32
C ASN A 9 6.33 15.26 -22.41
N PRO A 10 5.05 15.36 -22.86
CA PRO A 10 4.30 14.27 -23.53
C PRO A 10 4.59 14.16 -25.05
N PRO A 11 4.08 13.11 -25.76
CA PRO A 11 2.86 12.35 -25.45
C PRO A 11 3.13 10.96 -24.88
N GLN A 12 2.96 10.83 -23.56
CA GLN A 12 2.73 9.53 -22.94
C GLN A 12 1.24 9.19 -23.07
N THR A 13 0.93 8.00 -23.59
CA THR A 13 -0.44 7.61 -23.94
C THR A 13 -0.93 6.59 -22.92
N LEU A 14 -1.97 6.95 -22.17
CA LEU A 14 -2.73 6.01 -21.35
C LEU A 14 -3.95 5.53 -22.14
N GLU A 15 -4.20 4.23 -22.14
CA GLU A 15 -5.38 3.61 -22.72
C GLU A 15 -6.11 2.80 -21.64
N LEU A 16 -7.42 3.00 -21.51
CA LEU A 16 -8.27 2.27 -20.57
C LEU A 16 -9.58 1.93 -21.28
N ASN A 17 -9.95 0.65 -21.28
CA ASN A 17 -11.14 0.16 -21.99
C ASN A 17 -11.20 0.61 -23.47
N GLY A 18 -10.05 0.65 -24.16
CA GLY A 18 -9.96 1.10 -25.55
C GLY A 18 -10.06 2.62 -25.77
N HIS A 19 -10.16 3.40 -24.70
CA HIS A 19 -10.20 4.86 -24.76
C HIS A 19 -8.86 5.47 -24.36
N LYS A 20 -8.38 6.41 -25.18
CA LYS A 20 -7.18 7.19 -24.88
C LYS A 20 -7.47 8.25 -23.83
N ILE A 21 -6.64 8.27 -22.80
CA ILE A 21 -6.69 9.19 -21.68
C ILE A 21 -5.47 10.11 -21.77
N LEU A 22 -5.73 11.42 -21.91
CA LEU A 22 -4.65 12.41 -22.03
C LEU A 22 -4.23 12.92 -20.64
N ALA A 23 -2.95 12.81 -20.30
CA ALA A 23 -2.40 13.45 -19.12
C ALA A 23 -1.86 14.86 -19.45
N THR A 24 -2.04 15.81 -18.55
CA THR A 24 -1.37 17.13 -18.64
C THR A 24 0.04 17.07 -18.05
N GLU A 25 0.26 16.16 -17.11
CA GLU A 25 1.52 15.98 -16.42
C GLU A 25 1.66 14.51 -15.99
N VAL A 26 2.88 13.99 -16.07
CA VAL A 26 3.24 12.67 -15.57
C VAL A 26 4.40 12.83 -14.60
N GLU A 27 4.19 12.37 -13.38
CA GLU A 27 5.17 12.33 -12.31
C GLU A 27 5.51 10.88 -12.01
N LEU A 28 6.79 10.51 -12.09
CA LEU A 28 7.28 9.21 -11.63
C LEU A 28 7.41 9.26 -10.10
N LEU A 29 6.62 8.47 -9.37
CA LEU A 29 6.62 8.47 -7.91
C LEU A 29 7.71 7.56 -7.34
N ASP A 30 7.95 6.42 -7.98
CA ASP A 30 9.00 5.49 -7.58
C ASP A 30 9.68 4.90 -8.83
N PRO A 31 10.96 5.25 -9.08
CA PRO A 31 11.69 4.77 -10.24
C PRO A 31 11.98 3.27 -10.22
N ARG A 32 11.95 2.63 -9.04
CA ARG A 32 12.13 1.19 -8.90
C ARG A 32 10.81 0.42 -9.07
N ARG A 33 9.67 1.07 -8.84
CA ARG A 33 8.35 0.43 -8.85
C ARG A 33 7.47 0.78 -10.06
N THR A 34 7.98 1.55 -11.02
CA THR A 34 7.22 1.94 -12.24
C THR A 34 5.82 2.47 -11.90
N VAL A 35 5.75 3.27 -10.83
CA VAL A 35 4.52 3.91 -10.34
C VAL A 35 4.51 5.37 -10.77
N TYR A 36 3.45 5.77 -11.46
CA TYR A 36 3.29 7.12 -11.99
C TYR A 36 2.04 7.77 -11.43
N ARG A 37 2.10 9.07 -11.16
CA ARG A 37 0.94 9.93 -10.97
C ARG A 37 0.68 10.70 -12.25
N LEU A 38 -0.52 10.55 -12.79
CA LEU A 38 -0.95 11.27 -14.00
C LEU A 38 -1.97 12.33 -13.59
N LYS A 39 -1.67 13.60 -13.88
CA LYS A 39 -2.68 14.66 -13.78
C LYS A 39 -3.56 14.64 -15.01
N LEU A 40 -4.87 14.59 -14.79
CA LEU A 40 -5.85 14.50 -15.85
C LEU A 40 -6.18 15.88 -16.41
N LYS A 41 -6.40 15.94 -17.71
CA LYS A 41 -6.93 17.15 -18.35
C LYS A 41 -8.38 17.37 -17.90
N PRO A 42 -8.75 18.55 -17.37
CA PRO A 42 -10.12 18.85 -17.00
C PRO A 42 -11.11 18.67 -18.16
N GLY A 43 -12.35 18.25 -17.85
CA GLY A 43 -13.44 18.16 -18.82
C GLY A 43 -13.35 17.02 -19.82
N SER A 44 -12.51 16.01 -19.57
CA SER A 44 -12.50 14.79 -20.37
C SER A 44 -13.16 13.67 -19.59
N TYR A 45 -14.32 13.23 -20.06
CA TYR A 45 -15.02 12.08 -19.52
C TYR A 45 -14.20 10.82 -19.78
N ARG A 46 -13.96 10.04 -18.73
CA ARG A 46 -13.02 8.90 -18.74
C ARG A 46 -13.59 7.74 -17.95
N TYR A 47 -14.80 7.26 -18.25
CA TYR A 47 -15.35 6.09 -17.56
C TYR A 47 -14.30 4.95 -17.54
N PRO A 48 -13.99 4.39 -16.37
CA PRO A 48 -14.68 4.49 -15.07
C PRO A 48 -14.09 5.48 -14.06
N ILE A 49 -13.16 6.36 -14.47
CA ILE A 49 -12.60 7.41 -13.62
C ILE A 49 -13.67 8.49 -13.35
N PRO A 50 -13.95 8.83 -12.07
CA PRO A 50 -14.91 9.87 -11.70
C PRO A 50 -14.55 11.24 -12.28
N GLU A 51 -15.55 12.04 -12.65
CA GLU A 51 -15.36 13.39 -13.21
C GLU A 51 -14.58 14.34 -12.28
N GLY A 52 -14.74 14.17 -10.97
CA GLY A 52 -14.01 14.95 -9.96
C GLY A 52 -12.55 14.55 -9.76
N ALA A 53 -12.07 13.46 -10.36
CA ALA A 53 -10.68 13.04 -10.21
C ALA A 53 -9.75 13.97 -11.02
N THR A 54 -8.83 14.63 -10.32
CA THR A 54 -7.80 15.48 -10.96
C THR A 54 -6.54 14.70 -11.31
N SER A 55 -6.34 13.54 -10.69
CA SER A 55 -5.18 12.67 -10.90
C SER A 55 -5.53 11.20 -10.65
N ILE A 56 -4.70 10.32 -11.20
CA ILE A 56 -4.74 8.86 -11.01
C ILE A 56 -3.33 8.32 -10.78
N ILE A 57 -3.27 7.13 -10.22
CA ILE A 57 -2.04 6.35 -10.07
C ILE A 57 -2.02 5.25 -11.11
N ILE A 58 -0.88 5.09 -11.76
CA ILE A 58 -0.60 4.05 -12.74
C ILE A 58 0.50 3.18 -12.18
N LYS A 59 0.21 1.90 -11.99
CA LYS A 59 1.22 0.87 -11.71
C LYS A 59 1.47 0.08 -12.98
N GLN A 60 2.59 0.35 -13.65
CA GLN A 60 2.94 -0.29 -14.90
C GLN A 60 3.63 -1.64 -14.63
N GLN A 61 3.24 -2.67 -15.37
CA GLN A 61 3.86 -4.00 -15.31
C GLN A 61 5.35 -3.90 -15.65
N LYS A 62 6.18 -4.63 -14.90
CA LYS A 62 7.61 -4.81 -15.18
C LYS A 62 7.86 -6.11 -15.90
N GLU A 63 8.97 -6.17 -16.62
CA GLU A 63 9.50 -7.39 -17.21
C GLU A 63 9.75 -8.44 -16.12
N ASP A 64 9.26 -9.68 -16.34
CA ASP A 64 9.34 -10.84 -15.44
C ASP A 64 8.54 -10.74 -14.13
N TRP A 65 7.62 -9.78 -14.01
CA TRP A 65 6.79 -9.55 -12.81
C TRP A 65 5.29 -9.73 -13.11
N GLU A 66 4.95 -10.54 -14.12
CA GLU A 66 3.57 -10.81 -14.55
C GLU A 66 2.71 -11.42 -13.44
N GLU A 67 3.31 -12.24 -12.57
CA GLU A 67 2.61 -12.88 -11.46
C GLU A 67 2.18 -11.86 -10.42
N GLU A 68 3.09 -11.01 -9.94
CA GLU A 68 2.78 -9.96 -8.96
C GLU A 68 1.74 -8.96 -9.50
N PHE A 69 1.85 -8.61 -10.79
CA PHE A 69 0.86 -7.76 -11.47
C PHE A 69 -0.55 -8.38 -11.46
N LYS A 70 -0.66 -9.66 -11.84
CA LYS A 70 -1.94 -10.39 -11.85
C LYS A 70 -2.48 -10.65 -10.45
N ASP A 71 -1.59 -10.86 -9.49
CA ASP A 71 -1.97 -11.07 -8.09
C ASP A 71 -2.54 -9.79 -7.48
N GLU A 72 -1.93 -8.64 -7.78
CA GLU A 72 -2.48 -7.34 -7.38
C GLU A 72 -3.83 -7.05 -8.06
N GLU A 73 -3.96 -7.29 -9.36
CA GLU A 73 -5.25 -7.17 -10.07
C GLU A 73 -6.33 -8.06 -9.44
N ARG A 74 -6.01 -9.33 -9.18
CA ARG A 74 -6.90 -10.29 -8.53
C ARG A 74 -7.29 -9.81 -7.13
N ALA A 75 -6.37 -9.23 -6.37
CA ALA A 75 -6.64 -8.72 -5.04
C ALA A 75 -7.63 -7.55 -5.07
N TYR A 76 -7.46 -6.57 -5.96
CA TYR A 76 -8.41 -5.48 -6.13
C TYR A 76 -9.81 -6.00 -6.50
N ASN A 77 -9.88 -6.91 -7.47
CA ASN A 77 -11.16 -7.51 -7.90
C ASN A 77 -11.86 -8.26 -6.76
N LYS A 78 -11.13 -9.08 -5.98
CA LYS A 78 -11.70 -9.81 -4.83
C LYS A 78 -12.10 -8.89 -3.67
N LEU A 79 -11.48 -7.71 -3.56
CA LEU A 79 -11.69 -6.75 -2.49
C LEU A 79 -12.48 -5.52 -2.95
N GLU A 80 -13.27 -5.63 -4.02
CA GLU A 80 -14.07 -4.53 -4.58
C GLU A 80 -14.86 -3.78 -3.50
N ALA A 81 -15.47 -4.51 -2.56
CA ALA A 81 -16.27 -3.94 -1.48
C ALA A 81 -15.47 -3.11 -0.45
N LEU A 82 -14.13 -3.21 -0.43
CA LEU A 82 -13.20 -2.45 0.41
C LEU A 82 -12.66 -1.19 -0.27
N GLN A 83 -12.83 -1.06 -1.58
CA GLN A 83 -12.34 0.08 -2.35
C GLN A 83 -12.98 1.40 -1.88
N GLY A 84 -12.15 2.44 -1.79
CA GLY A 84 -12.50 3.75 -1.23
C GLY A 84 -12.64 3.78 0.30
N LYS A 85 -12.70 2.62 0.97
CA LYS A 85 -12.84 2.53 2.43
C LYS A 85 -11.50 2.31 3.10
N VAL A 86 -10.78 1.27 2.68
CA VAL A 86 -9.48 0.87 3.25
C VAL A 86 -8.42 0.55 2.19
N ILE A 87 -8.80 0.49 0.91
CA ILE A 87 -7.87 0.36 -0.24
C ILE A 87 -8.30 1.32 -1.36
N PRO A 88 -7.41 1.72 -2.29
CA PRO A 88 -7.76 2.57 -3.43
C PRO A 88 -8.92 2.01 -4.28
N TYR A 89 -9.57 2.87 -5.05
CA TYR A 89 -10.42 2.39 -6.15
C TYR A 89 -9.55 1.85 -7.28
N PHE A 90 -9.84 0.65 -7.74
CA PHE A 90 -9.34 0.11 -9.00
C PHE A 90 -10.29 0.51 -10.13
N TYR A 91 -9.77 1.30 -11.07
CA TYR A 91 -10.50 1.69 -12.27
C TYR A 91 -10.36 0.66 -13.40
N GLY A 92 -9.47 -0.32 -13.24
CA GLY A 92 -9.28 -1.41 -14.19
C GLY A 92 -7.87 -1.48 -14.74
N GLN A 93 -7.66 -2.48 -15.59
CA GLN A 93 -6.44 -2.66 -16.35
C GLN A 93 -6.48 -1.84 -17.64
N GLY A 94 -5.35 -1.24 -17.99
CA GLY A 94 -5.14 -0.55 -19.25
C GLY A 94 -3.71 -0.68 -19.74
N TYR A 95 -3.31 0.26 -20.59
CA TYR A 95 -1.95 0.35 -21.12
C TYR A 95 -1.39 1.74 -20.89
N PHE A 96 -0.17 1.83 -20.39
CA PHE A 96 0.57 3.07 -20.29
C PHE A 96 1.83 2.93 -21.13
N ASP A 97 2.02 3.83 -22.12
CA ASP A 97 3.12 3.76 -23.08
C ASP A 97 3.28 2.37 -23.73
N GLY A 98 2.16 1.71 -24.02
CA GLY A 98 2.10 0.39 -24.66
C GLY A 98 2.31 -0.81 -23.74
N LEU A 99 2.64 -0.59 -22.46
CA LEU A 99 2.80 -1.67 -21.48
C LEU A 99 1.55 -1.82 -20.59
N PRO A 100 1.18 -3.04 -20.19
CA PRO A 100 0.06 -3.26 -19.26
C PRO A 100 0.23 -2.46 -17.97
N ALA A 101 -0.87 -1.90 -17.46
CA ALA A 101 -0.86 -1.12 -16.24
C ALA A 101 -2.17 -1.24 -15.45
N LEU A 102 -2.07 -1.22 -14.13
CA LEU A 102 -3.21 -1.05 -13.23
C LEU A 102 -3.48 0.42 -13.00
N ILE A 103 -4.74 0.82 -13.11
CA ILE A 103 -5.17 2.21 -13.00
C ILE A 103 -5.98 2.37 -11.73
N LEU A 104 -5.47 3.21 -10.82
CA LEU A 104 -5.95 3.35 -9.45
C LEU A 104 -6.34 4.81 -9.15
N SER A 105 -7.25 5.00 -8.21
CA SER A 105 -7.50 6.34 -7.64
C SER A 105 -6.26 6.87 -6.95
N ASP A 106 -5.92 8.13 -7.20
CA ASP A 106 -4.93 8.85 -6.42
C ASP A 106 -5.50 9.17 -5.03
N ILE A 107 -4.76 8.77 -3.99
CA ILE A 107 -5.15 8.96 -2.60
C ILE A 107 -4.40 10.17 -2.07
N ASN A 108 -5.15 11.15 -1.56
CA ASN A 108 -4.57 12.27 -0.82
C ASN A 108 -4.25 11.84 0.62
N GLY A 109 -3.17 11.07 0.78
CA GLY A 109 -2.69 10.58 2.07
C GLY A 109 -1.16 10.63 2.15
N ILE A 110 -0.65 10.63 3.38
CA ILE A 110 0.79 10.66 3.66
C ILE A 110 1.24 9.24 4.05
N PRO A 111 2.30 8.68 3.44
CA PRO A 111 2.86 7.40 3.86
C PRO A 111 3.23 7.40 5.35
N LEU A 112 2.93 6.32 6.07
CA LEU A 112 3.28 6.23 7.50
C LEU A 112 4.80 6.32 7.73
N SER A 113 5.60 5.87 6.77
CA SER A 113 7.06 5.98 6.81
C SER A 113 7.53 7.44 6.81
N ASP A 114 6.89 8.29 6.01
CA ASP A 114 7.20 9.72 5.94
C ASP A 114 6.76 10.44 7.21
N LEU A 115 5.56 10.13 7.73
CA LEU A 115 5.09 10.65 9.02
C LEU A 115 6.05 10.30 10.17
N ALA A 116 6.54 9.06 10.18
CA ALA A 116 7.49 8.60 11.18
C ALA A 116 8.84 9.33 11.06
N ARG A 117 9.38 9.45 9.85
CA ARG A 117 10.68 10.11 9.60
C ARG A 117 10.67 11.60 9.87
N ASN A 118 9.56 12.27 9.56
CA ASN A 118 9.41 13.70 9.77
C ASN A 118 9.01 14.06 11.21
N ASN A 119 8.70 13.05 12.04
CA ASN A 119 8.21 13.21 13.40
C ASN A 119 6.94 14.09 13.46
N ASP A 120 6.04 13.88 12.48
CA ASP A 120 4.79 14.62 12.39
C ASP A 120 3.87 14.30 13.58
N GLU A 121 3.15 15.30 14.09
CA GLU A 121 2.27 15.14 15.24
C GLU A 121 1.02 14.32 14.87
N VAL A 122 1.00 13.05 15.27
CA VAL A 122 -0.10 12.11 15.04
C VAL A 122 -0.31 11.28 16.30
N SER A 123 -1.57 11.15 16.73
CA SER A 123 -1.95 10.28 17.84
C SER A 123 -1.69 8.82 17.49
N GLU A 124 -0.77 8.19 18.21
CA GLU A 124 -0.38 6.78 18.01
C GLU A 124 -1.54 5.82 18.32
N ASP A 125 -2.34 6.11 19.36
CA ASP A 125 -3.54 5.33 19.69
C ASP A 125 -4.58 5.38 18.56
N LEU A 126 -4.80 6.56 17.97
CA LEU A 126 -5.73 6.72 16.86
C LEU A 126 -5.20 6.03 15.60
N LEU A 127 -3.91 6.17 15.31
CA LEU A 127 -3.26 5.50 14.18
C LEU A 127 -3.38 3.97 14.30
N LYS A 128 -3.11 3.43 15.49
CA LYS A 128 -3.28 2.01 15.79
C LYS A 128 -4.73 1.57 15.58
N ALA A 129 -5.71 2.32 16.06
CA ALA A 129 -7.12 2.01 15.85
C ALA A 129 -7.51 2.00 14.36
N TYR A 130 -6.94 2.89 13.55
CA TYR A 130 -7.13 2.88 12.09
C TYR A 130 -6.50 1.66 11.43
N LEU A 131 -5.28 1.27 11.82
CA LEU A 131 -4.63 0.06 11.33
C LEU A 131 -5.44 -1.19 11.70
N GLU A 132 -5.88 -1.32 12.96
CA GLU A 132 -6.74 -2.42 13.40
C GLU A 132 -8.02 -2.51 12.57
N LYS A 133 -8.63 -1.37 12.21
CA LYS A 133 -9.80 -1.33 11.33
C LYS A 133 -9.47 -1.87 9.94
N VAL A 134 -8.33 -1.51 9.35
CA VAL A 134 -7.88 -1.99 8.03
C VAL A 134 -7.71 -3.52 8.04
N PHE A 135 -6.92 -4.07 8.97
CA PHE A 135 -6.67 -5.51 9.06
C PHE A 135 -7.92 -6.32 9.44
N LYS A 136 -8.83 -5.73 10.22
CA LYS A 136 -10.14 -6.34 10.49
C LYS A 136 -10.98 -6.44 9.22
N GLN A 137 -10.93 -5.43 8.34
CA GLN A 137 -11.61 -5.51 7.05
C GLN A 137 -11.00 -6.59 6.16
N PHE A 138 -9.67 -6.64 5.98
CA PHE A 138 -9.02 -7.74 5.22
C PHE A 138 -9.44 -9.13 5.74
N SER A 139 -9.40 -9.33 7.06
CA SER A 139 -9.83 -10.59 7.69
C SER A 139 -11.29 -10.95 7.39
N ARG A 140 -12.20 -9.97 7.38
CA ARG A 140 -13.63 -10.20 7.08
C ARG A 140 -13.86 -10.67 5.65
N TYR A 141 -12.98 -10.33 4.73
CA TYR A 141 -13.03 -10.75 3.33
C TYR A 141 -12.10 -11.94 3.04
N GLY A 142 -11.57 -12.60 4.09
CA GLY A 142 -10.70 -13.76 3.94
C GLY A 142 -9.33 -13.45 3.33
N ALA A 143 -8.91 -12.19 3.34
CA ALA A 143 -7.64 -11.74 2.80
C ALA A 143 -6.57 -11.69 3.91
N LEU A 144 -5.37 -12.17 3.59
CA LEU A 144 -4.19 -12.05 4.44
C LEU A 144 -3.23 -11.04 3.82
N TYR A 145 -2.97 -9.96 4.53
CA TYR A 145 -2.03 -8.93 4.07
C TYR A 145 -0.62 -9.30 4.56
N ARG A 146 0.30 -9.60 3.65
CA ARG A 146 1.64 -10.15 3.99
C ARG A 146 2.79 -9.15 3.91
N ASP A 147 2.58 -7.98 3.30
CA ASP A 147 3.65 -6.99 3.10
C ASP A 147 3.51 -5.79 4.05
N GLU A 148 3.55 -6.06 5.36
CA GLU A 148 3.33 -5.10 6.44
C GLU A 148 4.49 -4.08 6.54
N LYS A 149 4.58 -3.14 5.60
CA LYS A 149 5.57 -2.06 5.58
C LYS A 149 4.88 -0.71 5.73
N LEU A 150 5.50 0.22 6.45
CA LEU A 150 4.97 1.58 6.64
C LEU A 150 4.69 2.34 5.33
N ASP A 151 5.49 2.09 4.28
CA ASP A 151 5.31 2.71 2.96
C ASP A 151 3.99 2.29 2.28
N ASN A 152 3.43 1.13 2.64
CA ASN A 152 2.22 0.59 2.04
C ASN A 152 0.93 1.06 2.76
N PHE A 153 1.05 1.92 3.78
CA PHE A 153 -0.10 2.48 4.49
C PHE A 153 -0.06 4.00 4.40
N LEU A 154 -1.18 4.60 3.98
CA LEU A 154 -1.33 6.03 3.84
C LEU A 154 -2.31 6.55 4.88
N LEU A 155 -1.88 7.50 5.72
CA LEU A 155 -2.79 8.24 6.58
C LEU A 155 -3.52 9.31 5.76
N CYS A 156 -4.83 9.17 5.70
CA CYS A 156 -5.76 10.17 5.18
C CYS A 156 -6.35 10.97 6.36
N VAL A 157 -7.19 11.97 6.06
CA VAL A 157 -7.81 12.86 7.08
C VAL A 157 -8.45 12.10 8.25
N ASP A 158 -9.14 11.00 7.99
CA ASP A 158 -9.96 10.28 8.99
C ASP A 158 -9.79 8.75 8.96
N LYS A 159 -8.79 8.24 8.24
CA LYS A 159 -8.58 6.80 8.03
C LYS A 159 -7.18 6.48 7.56
N VAL A 160 -6.79 5.21 7.69
CA VAL A 160 -5.65 4.64 6.99
C VAL A 160 -6.15 3.84 5.79
N MET A 161 -5.44 3.95 4.67
CA MET A 161 -5.67 3.11 3.50
C MET A 161 -4.40 2.30 3.21
N ALA A 162 -4.58 1.00 2.98
CA ALA A 162 -3.52 0.12 2.48
C ALA A 162 -3.42 0.25 0.96
N VAL A 163 -2.21 0.39 0.47
CA VAL A 163 -1.84 0.31 -0.94
C VAL A 163 -0.97 -0.93 -1.14
N ASP A 164 -0.62 -1.23 -2.39
CA ASP A 164 0.26 -2.35 -2.74
C ASP A 164 -0.31 -3.71 -2.33
N LEU A 165 -1.15 -4.29 -3.18
CA LEU A 165 -1.89 -5.52 -2.86
C LEU A 165 -1.30 -6.79 -3.49
N GLU A 166 -0.12 -6.70 -4.11
CA GLU A 166 0.54 -7.81 -4.83
C GLU A 166 0.83 -9.03 -3.92
N ARG A 167 1.00 -8.81 -2.61
CA ARG A 167 1.25 -9.88 -1.62
C ARG A 167 0.02 -10.25 -0.79
N VAL A 168 -1.18 -9.90 -1.25
CA VAL A 168 -2.42 -10.30 -0.56
C VAL A 168 -2.80 -11.72 -0.94
N GLU A 169 -2.87 -12.59 0.06
CA GLU A 169 -3.24 -13.99 -0.12
C GLU A 169 -4.73 -14.22 0.19
N PHE A 170 -5.35 -15.13 -0.57
CA PHE A 170 -6.71 -15.62 -0.35
C PHE A 170 -6.67 -17.14 -0.23
N PRO A 171 -6.41 -17.69 0.97
CA PRO A 171 -6.28 -19.13 1.14
C PRO A 171 -7.61 -19.85 0.93
N ASP A 172 -7.61 -20.93 0.13
CA ASP A 172 -8.79 -21.77 -0.12
C ASP A 172 -9.31 -22.47 1.14
N GLN A 173 -8.42 -22.73 2.10
CA GLN A 173 -8.75 -23.30 3.40
C GLN A 173 -8.25 -22.39 4.52
N PHE A 174 -9.18 -21.87 5.32
CA PHE A 174 -8.84 -21.02 6.45
C PHE A 174 -8.31 -21.86 7.61
N ARG A 175 -6.99 -21.81 7.82
CA ARG A 175 -6.33 -22.50 8.92
C ARG A 175 -6.42 -21.69 10.21
N PRO A 176 -6.34 -22.32 11.40
CA PRO A 176 -6.48 -21.64 12.69
C PRO A 176 -5.49 -20.49 12.92
N TRP A 177 -4.32 -20.51 12.28
CA TRP A 177 -3.32 -19.45 12.38
C TRP A 177 -3.54 -18.27 11.43
N HIS A 178 -4.37 -18.39 10.38
CA HIS A 178 -4.61 -17.29 9.43
C HIS A 178 -5.15 -16.01 10.10
N PRO A 179 -6.07 -16.07 11.07
CA PRO A 179 -6.48 -14.88 11.82
C PRO A 179 -5.35 -14.22 12.62
N LEU A 180 -4.23 -14.91 12.90
CA LEU A 180 -3.11 -14.35 13.65
C LEU A 180 -2.26 -13.40 12.81
N VAL A 181 -2.19 -13.62 11.49
CA VAL A 181 -1.41 -12.79 10.55
C VAL A 181 -1.91 -11.35 10.64
N ASN A 182 -3.19 -11.12 10.34
CA ASN A 182 -3.78 -9.79 10.38
C ASN A 182 -3.92 -9.21 11.80
N LYS A 183 -3.92 -10.05 12.85
CA LYS A 183 -3.94 -9.56 14.25
C LYS A 183 -2.59 -8.99 14.68
N GLY A 184 -1.48 -9.50 14.12
CA GLY A 184 -0.13 -9.02 14.40
C GLY A 184 0.19 -7.69 13.71
N GLY A 185 -0.36 -7.48 12.51
CA GLY A 185 -0.01 -6.35 11.65
C GLY A 185 -0.09 -4.96 12.29
N PRO A 186 -1.20 -4.56 12.92
CA PRO A 186 -1.28 -3.26 13.58
C PRO A 186 -0.20 -3.06 14.64
N ARG A 187 0.11 -4.11 15.41
CA ARG A 187 1.15 -4.03 16.44
C ARG A 187 2.53 -3.90 15.81
N SER A 188 2.85 -4.74 14.82
CA SER A 188 4.15 -4.72 14.13
C SER A 188 4.41 -3.36 13.48
N LEU A 189 3.42 -2.81 12.78
CA LEU A 189 3.52 -1.50 12.15
C LEU A 189 3.70 -0.37 13.16
N MET A 190 3.02 -0.42 14.32
CA MET A 190 3.23 0.59 15.36
C MET A 190 4.63 0.49 15.98
N GLU A 191 5.15 -0.72 16.20
CA GLU A 191 6.53 -0.92 16.68
C GLU A 191 7.56 -0.35 15.67
N ASP A 192 7.37 -0.61 14.37
CA ASP A 192 8.21 -0.04 13.30
C ASP A 192 8.08 1.48 13.20
N PHE A 193 6.88 2.01 13.38
CA PHE A 193 6.60 3.45 13.36
C PHE A 193 7.30 4.17 14.52
N GLU A 194 7.18 3.64 15.73
CA GLU A 194 7.85 4.17 16.93
C GLU A 194 9.37 4.08 16.81
N TYR A 195 9.89 2.97 16.27
CA TYR A 195 11.32 2.79 16.02
C TYR A 195 11.84 3.77 14.97
N THR A 196 11.08 4.00 13.89
CA THR A 196 11.46 4.95 12.84
C THR A 196 11.48 6.38 13.35
N ARG A 197 10.52 6.77 14.22
CA ARG A 197 10.54 8.07 14.91
C ARG A 197 11.73 8.22 15.85
N ASN A 198 12.05 7.15 16.59
CA ASN A 198 13.06 7.16 17.65
C ASN A 198 14.04 5.99 17.49
N PRO A 199 14.97 6.05 16.52
CA PRO A 199 15.89 4.93 16.22
C PRO A 199 16.85 4.59 17.37
N ARG A 200 16.92 5.42 18.41
CA ARG A 200 17.69 5.18 19.64
C ARG A 200 16.90 4.47 20.73
N ARG A 201 15.59 4.29 20.56
CA ARG A 201 14.75 3.50 21.47
C ARG A 201 15.06 2.02 21.18
N LYS A 202 15.47 1.26 22.21
CA LYS A 202 15.59 -0.19 22.07
C LYS A 202 14.25 -0.76 21.62
N SER A 203 14.23 -1.51 20.52
CA SER A 203 13.05 -2.25 20.11
C SER A 203 12.74 -3.30 21.18
N SER A 204 11.49 -3.34 21.65
CA SER A 204 11.02 -4.36 22.59
C SER A 204 11.09 -5.78 22.00
N LEU A 205 11.15 -5.93 20.67
CA LEU A 205 11.37 -7.22 20.01
C LEU A 205 12.81 -7.73 20.18
N LEU A 206 13.80 -6.83 20.19
CA LEU A 206 15.19 -7.19 20.49
C LEU A 206 15.34 -7.65 21.95
N ASP A 207 14.63 -7.02 22.89
CA ASP A 207 14.63 -7.46 24.29
C ASP A 207 13.91 -8.82 24.48
N PHE A 208 12.85 -9.09 23.71
CA PHE A 208 12.17 -10.40 23.71
C PHE A 208 13.06 -11.52 23.13
N TRP A 209 13.78 -11.26 22.05
CA TRP A 209 14.72 -12.22 21.45
C TRP A 209 15.95 -12.48 22.32
N ILE A 210 16.46 -11.46 23.01
CA ILE A 210 17.58 -11.60 23.95
C ILE A 210 17.13 -12.38 25.20
N SER A 211 15.95 -12.10 25.74
CA SER A 211 15.44 -12.81 26.93
C SER A 211 15.04 -14.27 26.68
N GLY A 212 14.60 -14.61 25.46
CA GLY A 212 14.22 -15.98 25.09
C GLY A 212 15.41 -16.92 24.85
N ASN A 213 16.58 -16.38 24.47
CA ASN A 213 17.80 -17.18 24.26
C ASN A 213 18.53 -17.49 25.57
N ASP A 214 18.40 -16.63 26.59
CA ASP A 214 19.05 -16.83 27.89
C ASP A 214 18.38 -17.91 28.74
N THR A 215 17.10 -18.24 28.51
CA THR A 215 16.41 -19.27 29.29
C THR A 215 16.66 -20.70 28.81
N SER A 216 17.07 -20.88 27.55
CA SER A 216 17.39 -22.21 26.99
C SER A 216 18.79 -22.72 27.32
N ALA A 217 19.70 -21.87 27.81
CA ALA A 217 21.07 -22.27 28.12
C ALA A 217 21.27 -22.74 29.58
N SER A 218 20.28 -22.59 30.46
CA SER A 218 20.45 -22.85 31.90
C SER A 218 19.83 -24.16 32.42
N GLN A 219 19.29 -25.02 31.56
CA GLN A 219 18.66 -26.29 31.98
C GLN A 219 19.36 -27.58 31.52
N LEU A 220 20.63 -27.52 31.09
CA LEU A 220 21.43 -28.71 30.74
C LEU A 220 22.72 -28.87 31.58
N ALA A 221 22.79 -28.24 32.75
CA ALA A 221 23.88 -28.48 33.71
C ALA A 221 23.33 -28.66 35.13
N SER A 222 22.79 -29.85 35.41
CA SER A 222 22.59 -30.40 36.75
C SER A 222 22.59 -31.91 36.69
#